data_AF-A0A2W7IWX7-F1
#
_entry.id   AF-A0A2W7IWX7-F1
#
_cell.length_a   1.000
_cell.length_b   1.000
_cell.length_c   1.000
_cell.angle_alpha   90.00
_cell.angle_beta   90.00
_cell.angle_gamma   90.00
#
_symmetry.space_group_name_H-M   'P 1'
#
loop_
_entity.id
_entity.type
_entity.pdbx_description
1 polymer ?
#
loop_
_entity_poly.entity_id
_entity_poly.type
_entity_poly.pdbx_seq_one_letter_code
_entity_poly.pdbx_strand_id
1 'polypeptide(L)'
;MTEKFTRFDITEFLLTSADMWHYIKACEEEDPGDGSFNRVALRDVKHTIRARIQSDPQFAQALRVEVATLFQNGEAELARRLLDMLTDSLRHHTARGLFTYRP
;
A
#
# COMPACT_ATOMS: atom_id res chain seq x y z
N MET A 1 28.41 -3.28 23.72
CA MET A 1 27.86 -3.07 22.37
C MET A 1 26.53 -2.35 22.53
N THR A 2 26.43 -1.10 22.10
CA THR A 2 25.17 -0.33 22.10
C THR A 2 24.48 -0.53 20.77
N GLU A 3 23.69 -1.59 20.66
CA GLU A 3 22.82 -1.78 19.50
C GLU A 3 21.72 -0.72 19.52
N LYS A 4 21.58 0.02 18.42
CA LYS A 4 20.48 0.98 18.24
C LYS A 4 19.36 0.24 17.52
N PHE A 5 18.29 -0.08 18.25
CA PHE A 5 17.07 -0.59 17.63
C PHE A 5 16.43 0.53 16.81
N THR A 6 16.31 0.32 15.50
CA THR A 6 15.54 1.20 14.62
C THR A 6 14.05 0.90 14.76
N ARG A 7 13.22 1.91 14.54
CA ARG A 7 11.78 1.72 14.49
C ARG A 7 11.44 0.91 13.24
N PHE A 8 10.60 -0.12 13.38
CA PHE A 8 10.10 -0.90 12.26
C PHE A 8 9.35 0.00 11.26
N ASP A 9 9.76 -0.07 10.00
CA ASP A 9 9.11 0.58 8.87
C ASP A 9 8.74 -0.47 7.82
N ILE A 10 7.44 -0.70 7.64
CA ILE A 10 6.90 -1.68 6.71
C ILE A 10 7.25 -1.36 5.25
N THR A 11 7.55 -0.10 4.93
CA THR A 11 7.90 0.32 3.57
C THR A 11 9.24 -0.23 3.10
N GLU A 12 10.10 -0.67 4.03
CA GLU A 12 11.35 -1.36 3.73
C GLU A 12 11.12 -2.80 3.24
N PHE A 13 9.93 -3.37 3.45
CA PHE A 13 9.60 -4.76 3.12
C PHE A 13 8.60 -4.89 1.96
N LEU A 14 7.69 -3.93 1.80
CA LEU A 14 6.67 -3.93 0.73
C LEU A 14 7.19 -3.26 -0.54
N LEU A 15 8.16 -3.88 -1.20
CA LEU A 15 8.93 -3.27 -2.30
C LEU A 15 8.18 -3.29 -3.63
N THR A 16 7.53 -4.41 -3.94
CA THR A 16 6.81 -4.64 -5.19
C THR A 16 5.30 -4.49 -4.99
N SER A 17 4.57 -4.28 -6.08
CA SER A 17 3.10 -4.31 -6.07
C SER A 17 2.58 -5.68 -5.63
N ALA A 18 3.32 -6.75 -5.93
CA ALA A 18 2.98 -8.10 -5.53
C ALA A 18 3.07 -8.30 -4.01
N ASP A 19 4.13 -7.78 -3.38
CA ASP A 19 4.33 -7.88 -1.93
C ASP A 19 3.14 -7.29 -1.17
N MET A 20 2.56 -6.20 -1.68
CA MET A 20 1.41 -5.52 -1.05
C MET A 20 0.17 -6.41 -0.99
N TRP A 21 -0.18 -7.12 -2.07
CA TRP A 21 -1.36 -7.97 -2.05
C TRP A 21 -1.13 -9.29 -1.33
N HIS A 22 0.07 -9.87 -1.43
CA HIS A 22 0.44 -11.05 -0.64
C HIS A 22 0.37 -10.74 0.85
N TYR A 23 0.85 -9.57 1.27
CA TYR A 23 0.79 -9.12 2.64
C TYR A 23 -0.65 -8.95 3.14
N ILE A 24 -1.54 -8.33 2.34
CA ILE A 24 -2.97 -8.23 2.69
C ILE A 24 -3.57 -9.62 2.88
N LYS A 25 -3.34 -10.55 1.96
CA LYS A 25 -3.88 -11.91 2.06
C LYS A 25 -3.36 -12.65 3.28
N ALA A 26 -2.06 -12.59 3.56
CA ALA A 26 -1.48 -13.19 4.75
C ALA A 26 -2.13 -12.63 6.03
N CYS A 27 -2.34 -11.31 6.09
CA CYS A 27 -3.04 -10.70 7.22
C CYS A 27 -4.53 -11.10 7.31
N GLU A 28 -5.22 -11.33 6.18
CA GLU A 28 -6.60 -11.84 6.18
C GLU A 28 -6.68 -13.29 6.65
N GLU A 29 -5.72 -14.13 6.25
CA GLU A 29 -5.64 -15.54 6.65
C GLU A 29 -5.30 -15.70 8.15
N GLU A 30 -4.47 -14.81 8.68
CA GLU A 30 -4.07 -14.81 10.09
C GLU A 30 -5.00 -13.97 11.01
N ASP A 31 -6.00 -13.29 10.44
CA ASP A 31 -6.89 -12.44 11.22
C ASP A 31 -7.70 -13.28 12.23
N PRO A 32 -7.77 -12.88 13.51
CA PRO A 32 -8.53 -13.63 14.52
C PRO A 32 -10.06 -13.54 14.33
N GLY A 33 -10.54 -12.85 13.29
CA GLY A 33 -11.94 -12.62 12.97
C GLY A 33 -12.49 -11.28 13.45
N ASP A 34 -11.67 -10.47 14.13
CA ASP A 34 -12.02 -9.12 14.60
C ASP A 34 -11.66 -8.00 13.60
N GLY A 35 -11.05 -8.37 12.48
CA GLY A 35 -10.59 -7.50 11.41
C GLY A 35 -9.42 -6.59 11.80
N SER A 36 -8.76 -6.84 12.94
CA SER A 36 -7.64 -6.03 13.41
C SER A 36 -6.45 -6.09 12.46
N PHE A 37 -6.13 -7.26 11.92
CA PHE A 37 -5.00 -7.45 11.02
C PHE A 37 -5.32 -6.86 9.66
N ASN A 38 -6.54 -7.07 9.16
CA ASN A 38 -6.97 -6.45 7.90
C ASN A 38 -6.89 -4.91 7.96
N ARG A 39 -7.34 -4.28 9.06
CA ARG A 39 -7.23 -2.82 9.23
C ARG A 39 -5.78 -2.33 9.24
N VAL A 40 -4.88 -3.06 9.90
CA VAL A 40 -3.46 -2.73 9.94
C VAL A 40 -2.84 -2.90 8.55
N ALA A 41 -3.10 -4.03 7.88
CA ALA A 41 -2.55 -4.33 6.56
C ALA A 41 -2.92 -3.26 5.52
N LEU A 42 -4.20 -2.87 5.45
CA LEU A 42 -4.66 -1.83 4.53
C LEU A 42 -4.04 -0.46 4.85
N ARG A 43 -3.86 -0.13 6.12
CA ARG A 43 -3.19 1.12 6.51
C ARG A 43 -1.72 1.12 6.07
N ASP A 44 -1.03 0.01 6.28
CA ASP A 44 0.39 -0.15 6.01
C ASP A 44 0.67 -0.18 4.50
N VAL A 45 -0.18 -0.84 3.72
CA VAL A 45 -0.14 -0.78 2.24
C VAL A 45 -0.43 0.62 1.74
N LYS A 46 -1.46 1.32 2.26
CA LYS A 46 -1.75 2.72 1.87
C LYS A 46 -0.58 3.64 2.18
N HIS A 47 0.08 3.45 3.32
CA HIS A 47 1.29 4.19 3.68
C HIS A 47 2.41 3.96 2.68
N THR A 48 2.67 2.69 2.33
CA THR A 48 3.69 2.30 1.35
C THR A 48 3.41 2.88 -0.03
N ILE A 49 2.17 2.80 -0.51
CA ILE A 49 1.76 3.37 -1.80
C ILE A 49 2.07 4.88 -1.83
N ARG A 50 1.74 5.62 -0.77
CA ARG A 50 2.04 7.06 -0.69
C ARG A 50 3.53 7.35 -0.72
N ALA A 51 4.34 6.57 0.00
CA ALA A 51 5.79 6.72 0.02
C ALA A 51 6.40 6.44 -1.36
N ARG A 52 5.94 5.38 -2.04
CA ARG A 52 6.44 4.97 -3.36
C ARG A 52 6.04 5.93 -4.47
N ILE A 53 4.82 6.47 -4.46
CA ILE A 53 4.40 7.49 -5.45
C ILE A 53 5.30 8.74 -5.38
N GLN A 54 5.81 9.09 -4.19
CA GLN A 54 6.70 10.24 -4.03
C GLN A 54 8.11 9.98 -4.55
N SER A 55 8.61 8.74 -4.46
CA SER A 55 9.98 8.38 -4.86
C SER A 55 10.10 7.83 -6.27
N ASP A 56 9.05 7.18 -6.79
CA ASP A 56 9.03 6.51 -8.09
C ASP A 56 7.78 6.91 -8.91
N PRO A 57 7.94 7.77 -9.94
CA PRO A 57 6.85 8.18 -10.81
C PRO A 57 6.22 7.03 -11.62
N GLN A 58 6.93 5.93 -11.87
CA GLN A 58 6.43 4.79 -12.66
C GLN A 58 5.64 3.79 -11.81
N PHE A 59 5.85 3.79 -10.48
CA PHE A 59 5.20 2.88 -9.55
C PHE A 59 3.67 2.87 -9.68
N ALA A 60 3.06 4.06 -9.80
CA ALA A 60 1.60 4.16 -9.93
C ALA A 60 1.07 3.43 -11.18
N GLN A 61 1.82 3.45 -12.28
CA GLN A 61 1.44 2.73 -13.50
C GLN A 61 1.63 1.23 -13.33
N ALA A 62 2.75 0.79 -12.75
CA ALA A 62 2.99 -0.62 -12.46
C ALA A 62 1.90 -1.21 -11.55
N LEU A 63 1.50 -0.49 -10.50
CA LEU A 63 0.45 -0.93 -9.59
C LEU A 63 -0.92 -1.04 -10.30
N ARG A 64 -1.23 -0.18 -11.28
CA ARG A 64 -2.46 -0.32 -12.08
C ARG A 64 -2.46 -1.58 -12.96
N VAL A 65 -1.30 -1.93 -13.52
CA VAL A 65 -1.16 -3.16 -14.30
C VAL A 65 -1.38 -4.38 -13.39
N GLU A 66 -0.79 -4.38 -12.19
CA GLU A 66 -1.00 -5.45 -11.21
C GLU A 66 -2.46 -5.53 -10.73
N VAL A 67 -3.14 -4.40 -10.54
CA VAL A 67 -4.58 -4.41 -10.24
C VAL A 67 -5.37 -5.05 -11.38
N ALA A 68 -5.01 -4.78 -12.63
CA ALA A 68 -5.67 -5.39 -13.79
C ALA A 68 -5.43 -6.90 -13.87
N THR A 69 -4.25 -7.39 -13.52
CA THR A 69 -3.97 -8.83 -13.45
C THR A 69 -4.78 -9.50 -12.34
N LEU A 70 -4.90 -8.87 -11.17
CA LEU A 70 -5.74 -9.36 -10.08
C LEU A 70 -7.22 -9.48 -10.47
N PHE A 71 -7.76 -8.50 -11.20
CA PHE A 71 -9.12 -8.61 -11.74
C PHE A 71 -9.29 -9.82 -12.68
N GLN A 72 -8.31 -10.06 -13.55
CA GLN A 72 -8.33 -11.22 -14.46
C GLN A 72 -8.24 -12.55 -13.72
N ASN A 73 -7.51 -12.59 -12.61
CA ASN A 73 -7.34 -13.77 -11.77
C ASN A 73 -8.53 -14.03 -10.81
N GLY A 74 -9.57 -13.20 -10.83
CA GLY A 74 -10.75 -13.35 -9.99
C GLY A 74 -10.66 -12.68 -8.61
N GLU A 75 -9.56 -11.99 -8.31
CA GLU A 75 -9.30 -11.29 -7.04
C GLU A 75 -9.91 -9.88 -7.04
N ALA A 76 -11.17 -9.76 -7.49
CA ALA A 76 -11.79 -8.47 -7.79
C ALA A 76 -11.91 -7.54 -6.58
N GLU A 77 -12.18 -8.10 -5.39
CA GLU A 77 -12.30 -7.32 -4.15
C GLU A 77 -10.95 -6.75 -3.72
N LEU A 78 -9.89 -7.57 -3.75
CA LEU A 78 -8.54 -7.11 -3.43
C LEU A 78 -8.08 -6.06 -4.45
N ALA A 79 -8.30 -6.33 -5.74
CA ALA A 79 -7.97 -5.40 -6.82
C ALA A 79 -8.65 -4.03 -6.63
N ARG A 80 -9.93 -4.02 -6.24
CA ARG A 80 -10.69 -2.79 -5.97
C ARG A 80 -10.12 -2.04 -4.77
N ARG A 81 -9.82 -2.72 -3.66
CA ARG A 81 -9.20 -2.09 -2.48
C ARG A 81 -7.86 -1.43 -2.81
N LEU A 82 -6.99 -2.12 -3.57
CA LEU A 82 -5.71 -1.55 -4.02
C LEU A 82 -5.90 -0.33 -4.92
N LEU A 83 -6.84 -0.40 -5.87
CA LEU A 83 -7.14 0.71 -6.77
C LEU A 83 -7.66 1.94 -6.02
N ASP A 84 -8.51 1.74 -5.01
CA ASP A 84 -9.04 2.81 -4.16
C ASP A 84 -7.91 3.46 -3.35
N MET A 85 -7.03 2.67 -2.73
CA MET A 85 -5.87 3.18 -2.00
C MET A 85 -4.91 3.96 -2.92
N LEU A 86 -4.67 3.48 -4.14
CA LEU A 86 -3.87 4.18 -5.14
C LEU A 86 -4.52 5.51 -5.54
N THR A 87 -5.82 5.50 -5.83
CA THR A 87 -6.57 6.69 -6.24
C THR A 87 -6.56 7.76 -5.15
N ASP A 88 -6.82 7.37 -3.90
CA ASP A 88 -6.69 8.25 -2.75
C ASP A 88 -5.28 8.82 -2.62
N SER A 89 -4.26 7.98 -2.74
CA SER A 89 -2.86 8.40 -2.57
C SER A 89 -2.42 9.38 -3.65
N LEU A 90 -2.85 9.19 -4.89
CA LEU A 90 -2.62 10.13 -5.99
C LEU A 90 -3.32 11.46 -5.74
N ARG A 91 -4.60 11.46 -5.30
CA ARG A 91 -5.31 12.69 -4.93
C ARG A 91 -4.56 13.45 -3.84
N HIS A 92 -4.09 12.75 -2.81
CA HIS A 92 -3.28 13.35 -1.76
C HIS A 92 -1.95 13.90 -2.28
N HIS A 93 -1.26 13.17 -3.17
CA HIS A 93 -0.02 13.63 -3.77
C HIS A 93 -0.21 14.90 -4.61
N THR A 94 -1.21 14.92 -5.49
CA THR A 94 -1.56 16.09 -6.30
C THR A 94 -1.96 17.29 -5.42
N ALA A 95 -2.76 17.06 -4.38
CA ALA A 95 -3.11 18.13 -3.44
C ALA A 95 -1.87 18.70 -2.71
N ARG A 96 -0.90 17.87 -2.33
CA ARG A 96 0.38 18.35 -1.76
C ARG A 96 1.17 19.22 -2.72
N GLY A 97 1.19 18.86 -4.01
CA GLY A 97 1.87 19.64 -5.05
C GLY A 97 1.20 20.99 -5.35
N LEU A 98 -0.15 21.05 -5.27
CA LEU A 98 -0.91 22.26 -5.56
C LEU A 98 -1.03 23.21 -4.37
N PHE A 99 -1.12 22.69 -3.14
CA PHE A 99 -1.47 23.49 -1.97
C PHE A 99 -0.32 23.71 -0.99
N THR A 100 0.89 23.16 -1.24
CA THR A 100 2.08 23.21 -0.34
C THR A 100 1.69 23.38 1.13
N TYR A 101 0.99 22.38 1.66
CA TYR A 101 0.50 22.38 3.03
C TYR A 101 1.71 22.50 3.97
N ARG A 102 1.85 23.66 4.63
CA ARG A 102 2.82 23.87 5.71
C ARG A 102 2.18 23.30 6.97
N PRO A 103 2.82 22.32 7.65
CA PRO A 103 2.27 21.74 8.87
C PRO A 103 2.13 22.77 10.00
#